data_AF-A0A937V4S6-F1
#
_entry.id   AF-A0A937V4S6-F1
#
_cell.length_a   1.000
_cell.length_b   1.000
_cell.length_c   1.000
_cell.angle_alpha   90.00
_cell.angle_beta   90.00
_cell.angle_gamma   90.00
#
_symmetry.space_group_name_H-M   'P 1'
#
loop_
_entity.id
_entity.type
_entity.pdbx_description
1 polymer ?
#
loop_
_entity_poly.entity_id
_entity_poly.type
_entity_poly.pdbx_seq_one_letter_code
_entity_poly.pdbx_strand_id
1 'polypeptide(L)'
;MSGVRSQSSSSRSSISLRLNFFSRLSQLKLDIDYAGIFRSVLFSDQSIIFTVPKIKSTDICQVRCFNVPLVEQVRQALPDDDALEAAEILFSALADKSRLKILHALQGGQELCVCDVAAVLNVQVSAVSHHLRKLRDLKLLKYRNDGKLVYYSLRDESVGHVLNYVLEKIE
;
A
#
# COMPACT_ATOMS: atom_id res chain seq x y z
N MET A 1 -68.14 -1.55 11.09
CA MET A 1 -68.77 -0.91 12.26
C MET A 1 -67.66 -0.29 13.09
N SER A 2 -67.60 0.98 13.43
CA SER A 2 -68.41 2.16 13.15
C SER A 2 -67.50 3.32 13.56
N GLY A 3 -67.28 4.30 12.70
CA GLY A 3 -67.83 5.65 12.94
C GLY A 3 -66.64 6.59 13.11
N VAL A 4 -66.28 7.46 12.17
CA VAL A 4 -67.02 8.54 11.50
C VAL A 4 -67.41 9.66 12.46
N ARG A 5 -67.08 10.89 12.00
CA ARG A 5 -67.57 12.23 12.34
C ARG A 5 -66.80 13.01 13.40
N SER A 6 -66.54 14.31 13.25
CA SER A 6 -66.67 15.25 12.12
C SER A 6 -66.46 16.66 12.66
N GLN A 7 -65.86 17.53 11.83
CA GLN A 7 -66.17 18.97 11.72
C GLN A 7 -65.67 19.84 12.91
N SER A 8 -65.24 21.09 12.76
CA SER A 8 -65.62 22.12 11.78
C SER A 8 -64.60 23.27 11.72
N SER A 9 -64.26 23.69 10.51
CA SER A 9 -64.19 25.08 9.97
C SER A 9 -63.55 26.24 10.74
N SER A 10 -62.66 26.97 10.03
CA SER A 10 -62.74 28.42 9.70
C SER A 10 -61.32 29.00 9.58
N SER A 11 -60.74 29.07 8.38
CA SER A 11 -60.77 30.23 7.46
C SER A 11 -59.62 31.23 7.72
N ARG A 12 -58.83 31.42 6.65
CA ARG A 12 -58.16 32.68 6.24
C ARG A 12 -56.83 33.09 6.90
N SER A 13 -55.77 32.89 6.09
CA SER A 13 -54.85 33.93 5.59
C SER A 13 -53.40 33.93 6.08
N SER A 14 -52.50 34.05 5.09
CA SER A 14 -51.21 34.76 5.15
C SER A 14 -49.97 34.02 5.68
N ILE A 15 -49.24 33.42 4.72
CA ILE A 15 -47.80 33.54 4.47
C ILE A 15 -46.95 34.17 5.60
N SER A 16 -46.02 33.38 6.17
CA SER A 16 -44.61 33.75 6.44
C SER A 16 -43.95 32.62 7.26
N LEU A 17 -43.25 31.69 6.59
CA LEU A 17 -42.39 30.72 7.28
C LEU A 17 -40.99 31.34 7.41
N ARG A 18 -40.74 32.00 8.54
CA ARG A 18 -39.40 32.38 8.98
C ARG A 18 -38.99 31.56 10.20
N LEU A 19 -37.88 30.86 10.01
CA LEU A 19 -36.83 30.55 10.99
C LEU A 19 -37.18 29.56 12.11
N ASN A 20 -36.52 28.40 12.08
CA ASN A 20 -35.59 27.97 13.14
C ASN A 20 -34.99 26.59 12.78
N PHE A 21 -33.94 26.58 11.96
CA PHE A 21 -33.14 25.37 11.67
C PHE A 21 -31.73 25.44 12.29
N PHE A 22 -31.49 26.39 13.20
CA PHE A 22 -30.14 26.65 13.73
C PHE A 22 -29.80 25.95 15.06
N SER A 23 -30.71 25.16 15.64
CA SER A 23 -30.50 24.57 16.98
C SER A 23 -30.31 23.05 17.01
N ARG A 24 -30.04 22.40 15.86
CA ARG A 24 -29.89 20.94 15.79
C ARG A 24 -28.63 20.42 15.10
N LEU A 25 -27.57 21.24 15.06
CA LEU A 25 -26.26 20.85 14.54
C LEU A 25 -25.17 20.78 15.62
N SER A 26 -25.55 20.56 16.89
CA SER A 26 -24.59 20.40 18.00
C SER A 26 -24.27 18.95 18.37
N GLN A 27 -24.68 17.96 17.57
CA GLN A 27 -24.53 16.53 17.90
C GLN A 27 -23.99 15.65 16.77
N LEU A 28 -23.32 16.22 15.78
CA LEU A 28 -22.45 15.46 14.88
C LEU A 28 -21.01 15.82 15.20
N LYS A 29 -20.53 15.19 16.27
CA LYS A 29 -19.11 15.07 16.62
C LYS A 29 -18.48 14.09 15.62
N LEU A 30 -18.32 14.56 14.39
CA LEU A 30 -17.42 13.95 13.41
C LEU A 30 -16.02 14.42 13.78
N ASP A 31 -15.40 13.68 14.70
CA ASP A 31 -13.97 13.81 15.02
C ASP A 31 -13.14 13.29 13.83
N ILE A 32 -13.15 14.07 12.73
CA ILE A 32 -12.13 14.03 11.70
C ILE A 32 -11.53 15.43 11.72
N ASP A 33 -10.35 15.55 12.33
CA ASP A 33 -9.56 16.78 12.41
C ASP A 33 -9.30 17.37 11.01
N TYR A 34 -10.18 18.26 10.56
CA TYR A 34 -10.04 19.09 9.35
C TYR A 34 -9.46 20.47 9.67
N ALA A 35 -8.68 20.60 10.76
CA ALA A 35 -8.19 21.88 11.28
C ALA A 35 -7.09 22.59 10.44
N GLY A 36 -6.87 22.19 9.18
CA GLY A 36 -5.78 22.73 8.34
C GLY A 36 -6.18 23.44 7.04
N ILE A 37 -7.44 23.39 6.58
CA ILE A 37 -7.77 23.75 5.18
C ILE A 37 -8.59 25.05 5.01
N PHE A 38 -9.15 25.63 6.08
CA PHE A 38 -10.01 26.81 5.91
C PHE A 38 -9.39 28.07 6.49
N ARG A 39 -8.51 28.70 5.72
CA ARG A 39 -8.06 30.09 5.97
C ARG A 39 -8.88 31.02 5.09
N SER A 40 -9.92 31.61 5.68
CA SER A 40 -10.86 32.62 5.16
C SER A 40 -12.03 32.11 4.30
N VAL A 41 -13.22 32.15 4.91
CA VAL A 41 -14.52 32.09 4.23
C VAL A 41 -15.01 33.53 4.14
N LEU A 42 -14.96 34.15 2.96
CA LEU A 42 -15.62 35.44 2.72
C LEU A 42 -17.02 35.17 2.17
N PHE A 43 -18.03 35.46 2.99
CA PHE A 43 -19.44 35.43 2.61
C PHE A 43 -19.80 36.76 1.94
N SER A 44 -19.95 36.75 0.62
CA SER A 44 -20.81 37.71 -0.08
C SER A 44 -21.44 37.00 -1.28
N ASP A 45 -22.76 37.01 -1.33
CA ASP A 45 -23.63 36.48 -2.39
C ASP A 45 -23.57 34.97 -2.66
N GLN A 46 -24.23 34.21 -1.78
CA GLN A 46 -24.90 32.91 -2.01
C GLN A 46 -24.25 31.91 -3.00
N SER A 47 -22.92 31.90 -3.09
CA SER A 47 -22.19 30.96 -3.91
C SER A 47 -20.79 30.78 -3.32
N ILE A 48 -20.50 29.56 -2.86
CA ILE A 48 -19.15 29.19 -2.48
C ILE A 48 -18.44 28.79 -3.78
N ILE A 49 -17.70 29.72 -4.36
CA ILE A 49 -16.84 29.42 -5.51
C ILE A 49 -15.53 28.84 -4.97
N PHE A 50 -15.44 27.51 -4.90
CA PHE A 50 -14.15 26.84 -4.80
C PHE A 50 -13.51 26.84 -6.20
N THR A 51 -12.60 27.78 -6.45
CA THR A 51 -11.76 27.71 -7.65
C THR A 51 -10.71 26.62 -7.44
N VAL A 52 -11.02 25.39 -7.86
CA VAL A 52 -10.06 24.28 -7.89
C VAL A 52 -9.16 24.48 -9.12
N PRO A 53 -7.83 24.58 -8.97
CA PRO A 53 -6.93 24.65 -10.12
C PRO A 53 -7.07 23.37 -10.97
N LYS A 54 -7.25 23.53 -12.28
CA LYS A 54 -7.31 22.41 -13.24
C LYS A 54 -5.97 21.66 -13.26
N ILE A 55 -5.92 20.50 -12.64
CA ILE A 55 -4.81 19.55 -12.78
C ILE A 55 -5.15 18.59 -13.93
N LYS A 56 -4.36 18.62 -15.01
CA LYS A 56 -4.44 17.65 -16.11
C LYS A 56 -3.66 16.39 -15.72
N SER A 57 -4.30 15.46 -15.02
CA SER A 57 -3.85 14.06 -14.91
C SER A 57 -5.08 13.16 -14.85
N THR A 58 -5.21 12.22 -15.79
CA THR A 58 -6.35 11.29 -15.89
C THR A 58 -6.31 10.16 -14.84
N ASP A 59 -5.21 10.03 -14.11
CA ASP A 59 -4.95 8.89 -13.21
C ASP A 59 -5.25 9.21 -11.73
N ILE A 60 -5.88 10.36 -11.47
CA ILE A 60 -6.20 10.81 -10.10
C ILE A 60 -7.66 11.26 -10.02
N CYS A 61 -8.36 10.84 -8.98
CA CYS A 61 -9.72 11.28 -8.70
C CYS A 61 -9.75 12.80 -8.40
N GLN A 62 -10.59 13.54 -9.12
CA GLN A 62 -10.79 14.99 -8.88
C GLN A 62 -11.64 15.28 -7.64
N VAL A 63 -12.31 14.25 -7.11
CA VAL A 63 -13.13 14.30 -5.89
C VAL A 63 -12.72 13.14 -4.99
N ARG A 64 -12.74 13.36 -3.67
CA ARG A 64 -12.56 12.27 -2.70
C ARG A 64 -13.84 11.43 -2.62
N CYS A 65 -13.80 10.23 -3.20
CA CYS A 65 -14.87 9.23 -3.13
C CYS A 65 -14.33 7.89 -2.61
N PHE A 66 -15.04 7.25 -1.67
CA PHE A 66 -14.67 5.95 -1.12
C PHE A 66 -15.86 4.99 -1.18
N ASN A 67 -15.63 3.77 -1.69
CA ASN A 67 -16.58 2.67 -1.58
C ASN A 67 -16.38 1.99 -0.22
N VAL A 68 -17.09 2.45 0.81
CA VAL A 68 -16.87 2.04 2.21
C VAL A 68 -16.97 0.52 2.41
N PRO A 69 -18.00 -0.19 1.92
CA PRO A 69 -18.06 -1.65 2.04
C PRO A 69 -16.86 -2.38 1.41
N LEU A 70 -16.43 -1.94 0.22
CA LEU A 70 -15.29 -2.54 -0.47
C LEU A 70 -13.97 -2.26 0.27
N VAL A 71 -13.78 -1.03 0.75
CA VAL A 71 -12.57 -0.65 1.49
C VAL A 71 -12.42 -1.48 2.75
N GLU A 72 -13.51 -1.67 3.51
CA GLU A 72 -13.47 -2.48 4.72
C GLU A 72 -13.21 -3.96 4.42
N GLN A 73 -13.84 -4.51 3.38
CA GLN A 73 -13.58 -5.88 2.92
C GLN A 73 -12.10 -6.09 2.56
N VAL A 74 -11.51 -5.18 1.78
CA VAL A 74 -10.11 -5.28 1.37
C VAL A 74 -9.18 -5.11 2.56
N ARG A 75 -9.48 -4.19 3.48
CA ARG A 75 -8.68 -3.96 4.69
C ARG A 75 -8.62 -5.21 5.57
N GLN A 76 -9.72 -5.95 5.68
CA GLN A 76 -9.78 -7.20 6.44
C GLN A 76 -9.05 -8.36 5.74
N ALA A 77 -8.85 -8.28 4.43
CA ALA A 77 -8.13 -9.27 3.65
C ALA A 77 -6.61 -8.98 3.53
N LEU A 78 -6.13 -7.84 4.05
CA LEU A 78 -4.71 -7.53 4.04
C LEU A 78 -3.95 -8.54 4.93
N PRO A 79 -2.79 -9.03 4.50
CA PRO A 79 -1.88 -9.75 5.38
C PRO A 79 -1.45 -8.87 6.56
N ASP A 80 -1.00 -9.50 7.63
CA ASP A 80 -0.36 -8.79 8.73
C ASP A 80 0.94 -8.10 8.29
N ASP A 81 1.32 -7.05 9.01
CA ASP A 81 2.49 -6.23 8.69
C ASP A 81 3.80 -7.06 8.74
N ASP A 82 3.92 -8.03 9.65
CA ASP A 82 5.11 -8.89 9.75
C ASP A 82 5.30 -9.75 8.48
N ALA A 83 4.21 -10.30 7.94
CA ALA A 83 4.21 -11.02 6.67
C ALA A 83 4.60 -10.11 5.49
N LEU A 84 4.13 -8.87 5.48
CA LEU A 84 4.48 -7.88 4.46
C LEU A 84 5.95 -7.46 4.54
N GLU A 85 6.50 -7.27 5.74
CA GLU A 85 7.93 -6.99 5.96
C GLU A 85 8.81 -8.16 5.48
N ALA A 86 8.40 -9.40 5.76
CA ALA A 86 9.11 -10.58 5.26
C ALA A 86 9.10 -10.65 3.72
N ALA A 87 7.96 -10.33 3.10
CA ALA A 87 7.84 -10.25 1.65
C ALA A 87 8.71 -9.12 1.06
N GLU A 88 8.76 -7.94 1.70
CA GLU A 88 9.59 -6.82 1.28
C GLU A 88 11.08 -7.20 1.26
N ILE A 89 11.57 -7.88 2.30
CA ILE A 89 12.95 -8.39 2.37
C ILE A 89 13.26 -9.30 1.18
N LEU A 90 12.34 -10.22 0.85
CA LEU A 90 12.48 -11.13 -0.28
C LEU A 90 12.55 -10.36 -1.61
N PHE A 91 11.59 -9.47 -1.87
CA PHE A 91 11.55 -8.71 -3.12
C PHE A 91 12.74 -7.75 -3.26
N SER A 92 13.22 -7.16 -2.16
CA SER A 92 14.42 -6.32 -2.15
C SER A 92 15.66 -7.07 -2.64
N ALA A 93 15.79 -8.36 -2.28
CA ALA A 93 16.86 -9.20 -2.80
C ALA A 93 16.72 -9.47 -4.30
N LEU A 94 15.50 -9.73 -4.77
CA LEU A 94 15.19 -10.03 -6.18
C LEU A 94 15.28 -8.80 -7.11
N ALA A 95 15.26 -7.57 -6.57
CA ALA A 95 15.27 -6.32 -7.34
C ALA A 95 16.62 -5.96 -8.00
N ASP A 96 17.61 -6.86 -8.06
CA ASP A 96 18.92 -6.61 -8.68
C ASP A 96 19.39 -7.79 -9.52
N LYS A 97 19.78 -7.51 -10.77
CA LYS A 97 20.19 -8.52 -11.75
C LYS A 97 21.39 -9.35 -11.29
N SER A 98 22.38 -8.76 -10.63
CA SER A 98 23.56 -9.49 -10.15
C SER A 98 23.18 -10.43 -9.01
N ARG A 99 22.34 -9.97 -8.06
CA ARG A 99 21.80 -10.83 -6.99
C ARG A 99 20.96 -11.98 -7.55
N LEU A 100 20.12 -11.73 -8.56
CA LEU A 100 19.35 -12.79 -9.22
C LEU A 100 20.25 -13.87 -9.82
N LYS A 101 21.34 -13.49 -10.50
CA LYS A 101 22.33 -14.46 -11.02
C LYS A 101 22.98 -15.28 -9.92
N ILE A 102 23.35 -14.65 -8.80
CA ILE A 102 23.94 -15.34 -7.65
C ILE A 102 22.94 -16.34 -7.05
N LEU A 103 21.70 -15.90 -6.83
CA LEU A 103 20.65 -16.76 -6.29
C LEU A 103 20.40 -17.96 -7.19
N HIS A 104 20.30 -17.75 -8.50
CA HIS A 104 20.16 -18.82 -9.48
C HIS A 104 21.35 -19.80 -9.46
N ALA A 105 22.58 -19.29 -9.40
CA ALA A 105 23.79 -20.12 -9.33
C ALA A 105 23.89 -20.96 -8.04
N LEU A 106 23.18 -20.58 -6.97
CA LEU A 106 23.18 -21.29 -5.70
C LEU A 106 21.96 -22.22 -5.52
N GLN A 107 21.07 -22.32 -6.52
CA GLN A 107 19.91 -23.22 -6.49
C GLN A 107 20.31 -24.70 -6.53
N GLY A 108 19.39 -25.57 -6.09
CA GLY A 108 19.58 -27.03 -6.19
C GLY A 108 20.60 -27.58 -5.21
N GLY A 109 20.78 -26.91 -4.06
CA GLY A 109 21.68 -27.35 -3.00
C GLY A 109 23.18 -27.14 -3.27
N GLN A 110 23.54 -26.30 -4.24
CA GLN A 110 24.94 -26.01 -4.55
C GLN A 110 25.59 -25.14 -3.46
N GLU A 111 26.86 -25.41 -3.17
CA GLU A 111 27.72 -24.57 -2.34
C GLU A 111 28.81 -23.96 -3.21
N LEU A 112 28.90 -22.63 -3.29
CA LEU A 112 29.92 -21.93 -4.09
C LEU A 112 30.74 -21.01 -3.22
N CYS A 113 32.06 -20.95 -3.45
CA CYS A 113 32.89 -19.95 -2.80
C CYS A 113 32.80 -18.60 -3.54
N VAL A 114 33.30 -17.52 -2.91
CA VAL A 114 33.27 -16.18 -3.52
C VAL A 114 33.96 -16.13 -4.89
N CYS A 115 35.02 -16.92 -5.09
CA CYS A 115 35.75 -16.99 -6.36
C CYS A 115 34.92 -17.67 -7.44
N ASP A 116 34.20 -18.74 -7.10
CA ASP A 116 33.34 -19.46 -8.04
C ASP A 116 32.21 -18.56 -8.52
N VAL A 117 31.54 -17.87 -7.59
CA VAL A 117 30.47 -16.92 -7.93
C VAL A 117 31.00 -15.78 -8.80
N ALA A 118 32.21 -15.27 -8.52
CA ALA A 118 32.86 -14.26 -9.35
C ALA A 118 33.16 -14.76 -10.77
N ALA A 119 33.60 -16.02 -10.91
CA ALA A 119 33.82 -16.64 -12.21
C ALA A 119 32.50 -16.82 -13.00
N VAL A 120 31.44 -17.32 -12.35
CA VAL A 120 30.12 -17.50 -12.98
C VAL A 120 29.53 -16.17 -13.45
N LEU A 121 29.65 -15.10 -12.66
CA LEU A 121 29.12 -13.80 -13.02
C LEU A 121 30.06 -12.98 -13.94
N ASN A 122 31.30 -13.44 -14.14
CA ASN A 122 32.37 -12.75 -14.85
C ASN A 122 32.62 -11.31 -14.32
N VAL A 123 32.79 -11.19 -13.01
CA VAL A 123 33.02 -9.92 -12.30
C VAL A 123 34.14 -10.06 -11.27
N GLN A 124 34.60 -8.93 -10.74
CA GLN A 124 35.62 -8.94 -9.69
C GLN A 124 35.07 -9.48 -8.35
N VAL A 125 35.94 -10.17 -7.60
CA VAL A 125 35.64 -10.74 -6.27
C VAL A 125 35.12 -9.69 -5.29
N SER A 126 35.63 -8.45 -5.36
CA SER A 126 35.19 -7.34 -4.51
C SER A 126 33.69 -7.01 -4.68
N ALA A 127 33.21 -7.01 -5.93
CA ALA A 127 31.80 -6.75 -6.24
C ALA A 127 30.90 -7.90 -5.75
N VAL A 128 31.31 -9.14 -5.96
CA VAL A 128 30.56 -10.32 -5.49
C VAL A 128 30.49 -10.38 -3.98
N SER A 129 31.59 -10.10 -3.28
CA SER A 129 31.62 -10.07 -1.82
C SER A 129 30.59 -9.09 -1.25
N HIS A 130 30.41 -7.93 -1.89
CA HIS A 130 29.37 -6.97 -1.51
C HIS A 130 27.96 -7.55 -1.71
N HIS A 131 27.68 -8.18 -2.85
CA HIS A 131 26.37 -8.79 -3.11
C HIS A 131 26.06 -9.94 -2.14
N LEU A 132 27.03 -10.82 -1.90
CA LEU A 132 26.89 -11.93 -0.95
C LEU A 132 26.67 -11.45 0.49
N ARG A 133 27.38 -10.38 0.90
CA ARG A 133 27.14 -9.74 2.20
C ARG A 133 25.70 -9.25 2.31
N LYS A 134 25.22 -8.50 1.32
CA LYS A 134 23.84 -7.99 1.32
C LYS A 134 22.81 -9.12 1.39
N LEU A 135 22.97 -10.17 0.59
CA LEU A 135 22.07 -11.33 0.58
C LEU A 135 22.09 -12.11 1.91
N ARG A 136 23.25 -12.18 2.57
CA ARG A 136 23.38 -12.75 3.91
C ARG A 136 22.72 -11.87 4.98
N ASP A 137 22.88 -10.55 4.90
CA ASP A 137 22.27 -9.61 5.85
C ASP A 137 20.73 -9.65 5.73
N LEU A 138 20.21 -9.91 4.52
CA LEU A 138 18.79 -10.21 4.27
C LEU A 138 18.36 -11.62 4.70
N LYS A 139 19.26 -12.40 5.34
CA LYS A 139 19.03 -13.77 5.83
C LYS A 139 18.64 -14.78 4.76
N LEU A 140 19.01 -14.56 3.50
CA LEU A 140 18.71 -15.46 2.37
C LEU A 140 19.79 -16.49 2.11
N LEU A 141 21.03 -16.20 2.52
CA LEU A 141 22.16 -17.11 2.38
C LEU A 141 22.64 -17.61 3.73
N LYS A 142 23.12 -18.85 3.74
CA LYS A 142 23.97 -19.42 4.79
C LYS A 142 25.40 -19.55 4.26
N TYR A 143 26.34 -19.73 5.18
CA TYR A 143 27.73 -19.96 4.80
C TYR A 143 28.39 -21.01 5.71
N ARG A 144 29.37 -21.71 5.15
CA ARG A 144 30.20 -22.70 5.85
C ARG A 144 31.67 -22.32 5.66
N ASN A 145 32.41 -22.32 6.75
CA ASN A 145 33.86 -22.13 6.71
C ASN A 145 34.56 -23.48 6.56
N ASP A 146 35.47 -23.56 5.61
CA ASP A 146 36.28 -24.74 5.31
C ASP A 146 37.76 -24.33 5.22
N GLY A 147 38.34 -24.04 6.39
CA GLY A 147 39.70 -23.53 6.53
C GLY A 147 39.88 -22.14 5.90
N LYS A 148 40.53 -22.10 4.73
CA LYS A 148 40.80 -20.85 3.98
C LYS A 148 39.64 -20.45 3.07
N LEU A 149 38.67 -21.33 2.87
CA LEU A 149 37.55 -21.10 1.96
C LEU A 149 36.26 -20.87 2.74
N VAL A 150 35.41 -20.00 2.20
CA VAL A 150 34.05 -19.77 2.71
C VAL A 150 33.10 -20.07 1.57
N TYR A 151 32.23 -21.05 1.81
CA TYR A 151 31.19 -21.46 0.88
C TYR A 151 29.86 -20.83 1.26
N TYR A 152 29.09 -20.44 0.25
CA TYR A 152 27.75 -19.89 0.39
C TYR A 152 26.74 -20.84 -0.22
N SER A 153 25.55 -20.90 0.39
CA SER A 153 24.40 -21.64 -0.13
C SER A 153 23.10 -20.94 0.24
N LEU A 154 22.02 -21.27 -0.45
CA LEU A 154 20.68 -20.78 -0.10
C LEU A 154 20.30 -21.26 1.30
N ARG A 155 19.70 -20.38 2.09
CA ARG A 155 19.17 -20.73 3.41
C ARG A 155 17.91 -21.60 3.29
N ASP A 156 17.06 -21.26 2.34
CA ASP A 156 15.79 -21.91 2.03
C ASP A 156 15.59 -21.89 0.50
N GLU A 157 15.05 -22.99 -0.04
CA GLU A 157 14.74 -23.13 -1.48
C GLU A 157 13.54 -22.27 -1.90
N SER A 158 12.76 -21.72 -0.97
CA SER A 158 11.63 -20.81 -1.20
C SER A 158 12.00 -19.67 -2.14
N VAL A 159 13.19 -19.08 -1.97
CA VAL A 159 13.69 -18.01 -2.85
C VAL A 159 13.92 -18.55 -4.27
N GLY A 160 14.47 -19.75 -4.37
CA GLY A 160 14.70 -20.43 -5.64
C GLY A 160 13.39 -20.73 -6.36
N HIS A 161 12.35 -21.17 -5.64
CA HIS A 161 11.03 -21.42 -6.21
C HIS A 161 10.37 -20.15 -6.77
N VAL A 162 10.41 -19.05 -6.02
CA VAL A 162 9.87 -17.76 -6.49
C VAL A 162 10.63 -17.28 -7.73
N LEU A 163 11.95 -17.38 -7.71
CA LEU A 163 12.78 -17.01 -8.86
C LEU A 163 12.42 -17.82 -10.11
N ASN A 164 12.31 -19.14 -9.97
CA ASN A 164 11.96 -20.03 -11.09
C ASN A 164 10.55 -19.75 -11.62
N TYR A 165 9.59 -19.54 -10.72
CA TYR A 165 8.22 -19.17 -11.10
C TYR A 165 8.18 -17.87 -11.92
N VAL A 166 8.94 -16.86 -11.50
CA VAL A 166 9.00 -15.58 -12.23
C VAL A 166 9.67 -15.74 -13.59
N LEU A 167 10.78 -16.48 -13.68
CA LEU A 167 11.49 -16.71 -14.94
C LEU A 167 10.61 -17.47 -15.96
N GLU A 168 9.88 -18.50 -15.51
CA GLU A 168 8.94 -19.27 -16.35
C GLU A 168 7.82 -18.41 -16.95
N LYS A 169 7.42 -17.32 -16.28
CA LYS A 169 6.34 -16.45 -16.75
C LYS A 169 6.80 -15.31 -17.66
N ILE A 170 8.10 -15.06 -17.74
CA ILE A 170 8.68 -13.99 -18.56
C ILE A 170 9.18 -14.53 -19.91
N GLU A 171 9.60 -15.80 -19.95
CA GLU A 171 9.92 -16.53 -21.19
C GLU A 171 8.67 -16.87 -22.02
#